data_AF-A0A0R3XBM1-F1
#
_entry.id   AF-A0A0R3XBM1-F1
#
_cell.length_a   1.000
_cell.length_b   1.000
_cell.length_c   1.000
_cell.angle_alpha   90.00
_cell.angle_beta   90.00
_cell.angle_gamma   90.00
#
_symmetry.space_group_name_H-M   'P 1'
#
loop_
_entity.id
_entity.type
_entity.pdbx_description
1 polymer ?
#
loop_
_entity_poly.entity_id
_entity_poly.type
_entity_poly.pdbx_seq_one_letter_code
_entity_poly.pdbx_strand_id
1 'polypeptide(L)'
;MMVQRVLAAKSLSHAQGATLMAGFIKLFPLFIIVMPGMISRILYPDTVGCGVPEECYRICGNRHGCSDLAYPRLVMGVMPNGELRIFHRALPPSLLLLPL
;
A
#
# COMPACT_ATOMS: atom_id res chain seq x y z
N MET A 1 -6.80 -4.73 -19.85
CA MET A 1 -8.10 -5.02 -19.18
C MET A 1 -8.90 -3.78 -18.72
N MET A 2 -8.55 -2.54 -19.07
CA MET A 2 -9.41 -1.36 -18.77
C MET A 2 -10.36 -1.01 -19.92
N VAL A 3 -9.81 -0.85 -21.12
CA VAL A 3 -10.58 -0.43 -22.32
C VAL A 3 -11.68 -1.45 -22.68
N GLN A 4 -11.41 -2.74 -22.50
CA GLN A 4 -12.38 -3.83 -22.75
C GLN A 4 -13.62 -3.75 -21.84
N ARG A 5 -13.47 -3.29 -20.59
CA ARG A 5 -14.62 -3.11 -19.68
C ARG A 5 -15.51 -1.95 -20.09
N VAL A 6 -14.93 -0.92 -20.70
CA VAL A 6 -15.65 0.24 -21.23
C VAL A 6 -16.40 -0.14 -22.51
N LEU A 7 -15.80 -0.95 -23.38
CA LEU A 7 -16.39 -1.41 -24.65
C LEU A 7 -17.53 -2.43 -24.47
N ALA A 8 -17.58 -3.15 -23.35
CA ALA A 8 -18.66 -4.08 -23.02
C ALA A 8 -19.91 -3.39 -22.42
N ALA A 9 -19.91 -2.06 -22.29
CA ALA A 9 -21.01 -1.31 -21.70
C ALA A 9 -22.22 -1.23 -22.64
N LYS A 10 -23.44 -1.31 -22.07
CA LYS A 10 -24.71 -1.29 -22.81
C LYS A 10 -24.99 0.03 -23.54
N SER A 11 -24.34 1.14 -23.14
CA SER A 11 -24.44 2.44 -23.80
C SER A 11 -23.24 3.33 -23.51
N LEU A 12 -22.96 4.28 -24.42
CA LEU A 12 -21.86 5.24 -24.28
C LEU A 12 -22.00 6.16 -23.06
N SER A 13 -23.22 6.54 -22.70
CA SER A 13 -23.47 7.39 -21.52
C SER A 13 -23.09 6.68 -20.21
N HIS A 14 -23.38 5.37 -20.08
CA HIS A 14 -22.97 4.57 -18.93
C HIS A 14 -21.44 4.40 -18.88
N ALA A 15 -20.81 4.22 -20.04
CA ALA A 15 -19.36 4.09 -20.14
C ALA A 15 -18.64 5.37 -19.67
N GLN A 16 -19.09 6.53 -20.14
CA GLN A 16 -18.54 7.84 -19.76
C GLN A 16 -18.76 8.15 -18.28
N GLY A 17 -19.97 7.92 -17.77
CA GLY A 17 -20.29 8.08 -16.35
C GLY A 17 -19.45 7.17 -15.46
N ALA A 18 -19.26 5.91 -15.85
CA ALA A 18 -18.43 4.95 -15.12
C ALA A 18 -16.94 5.37 -15.11
N THR A 19 -16.41 5.92 -16.20
CA THR A 19 -15.02 6.41 -16.23
C THR A 19 -14.81 7.63 -15.32
N LEU A 20 -15.76 8.55 -15.27
CA LEU A 20 -15.71 9.71 -14.37
C LEU A 20 -15.80 9.28 -12.90
N MET A 21 -16.75 8.40 -12.57
CA MET A 21 -16.88 7.83 -11.23
C MET A 21 -15.63 7.04 -10.82
N ALA A 22 -15.06 6.24 -11.73
CA ALA A 22 -13.84 5.50 -11.47
C ALA A 22 -12.64 6.43 -11.23
N GLY A 23 -12.55 7.55 -11.97
CA GLY A 23 -11.55 8.59 -11.73
C GLY A 23 -11.70 9.21 -10.35
N PHE A 24 -12.94 9.53 -9.94
CA PHE A 24 -13.24 10.05 -8.61
C PHE A 24 -12.87 9.07 -7.49
N ILE A 25 -13.25 7.80 -7.62
CA ILE A 25 -12.89 6.75 -6.65
C ILE A 25 -11.38 6.60 -6.57
N LYS A 26 -10.62 6.82 -7.65
CA LYS A 26 -9.16 6.67 -7.66
C LYS A 26 -8.42 7.76 -6.87
N LEU A 27 -9.07 8.89 -6.61
CA LEU A 27 -8.54 9.92 -5.71
C LEU A 27 -8.56 9.46 -4.25
N PHE A 28 -9.50 8.60 -3.87
CA PHE A 28 -9.69 8.14 -2.50
C PHE A 28 -8.54 7.24 -1.97
N PRO A 29 -8.02 6.25 -2.72
CA PRO A 29 -6.85 5.47 -2.32
C PRO A 29 -5.61 6.30 -1.99
N LEU A 30 -5.43 7.48 -2.59
CA LEU A 30 -4.29 8.34 -2.25
C LEU A 30 -4.32 8.74 -0.77
N PHE A 31 -5.50 9.06 -0.23
CA PHE A 31 -5.65 9.36 1.19
C PHE A 31 -5.41 8.13 2.06
N ILE A 32 -5.93 6.96 1.66
CA ILE A 32 -5.79 5.72 2.44
C ILE A 32 -4.34 5.21 2.45
N ILE A 33 -3.55 5.44 1.40
CA ILE A 33 -2.17 4.94 1.30
C ILE A 33 -1.18 5.92 1.94
N VAL A 34 -1.37 7.23 1.75
CA VAL A 34 -0.42 8.24 2.25
C VAL A 34 -0.50 8.40 3.76
N MET A 35 -1.70 8.40 4.34
CA MET A 35 -1.90 8.54 5.79
C MET A 35 -1.12 7.50 6.62
N PRO A 36 -1.24 6.17 6.38
CA PRO A 36 -0.49 5.18 7.13
C PRO A 36 1.01 5.25 6.85
N GLY A 37 1.45 5.67 5.66
CA GLY A 37 2.86 5.86 5.36
C GLY A 37 3.50 6.93 6.25
N MET A 38 2.83 8.09 6.40
CA MET A 38 3.30 9.17 7.27
C MET A 38 3.28 8.78 8.75
N ILE A 39 2.23 8.09 9.19
CA ILE A 39 2.11 7.60 10.58
C ILE A 39 3.23 6.58 10.90
N SER A 40 3.50 5.64 9.98
CA SER A 40 4.54 4.61 10.16
C SER A 40 5.94 5.21 10.32
N ARG A 41 6.25 6.32 9.62
CA ARG A 41 7.53 7.02 9.75
C ARG A 41 7.75 7.62 11.14
N ILE A 42 6.67 8.04 11.81
CA ILE A 42 6.73 8.62 13.16
C ILE A 42 6.78 7.51 14.22
N LEU A 43 6.04 6.42 14.01
CA LEU A 43 5.93 5.33 14.98
C LEU A 43 7.14 4.36 14.94
N TYR A 44 7.78 4.21 13.77
CA TYR A 44 8.89 3.28 13.54
C TYR A 44 10.10 3.97 12.86
N PRO A 45 10.77 4.92 13.55
CA PRO A 45 11.89 5.68 12.97
C PRO A 45 13.08 4.79 12.60
N ASP A 46 13.37 3.77 13.41
CA ASP A 46 14.55 2.90 13.23
C ASP A 46 14.45 1.94 12.06
N THR A 47 13.23 1.66 11.57
CA THR A 47 13.02 0.67 10.50
C THR A 47 12.48 1.28 9.20
N VAL A 48 11.72 2.38 9.28
CA VAL A 48 11.07 3.02 8.12
C VAL A 48 11.53 4.47 7.95
N GLY A 49 11.98 5.11 9.03
CA GLY A 49 12.35 6.53 9.07
C GLY A 49 13.76 6.87 8.57
N CYS A 50 14.52 5.90 8.04
CA CYS A 50 15.90 6.11 7.63
C CYS A 50 16.05 7.31 6.67
N GLY A 51 16.95 8.24 7.02
CA GLY A 51 17.23 9.46 6.24
C GLY A 51 18.56 9.41 5.49
N VAL A 52 19.44 8.47 5.85
CA VAL A 52 20.79 8.33 5.31
C VAL A 52 20.89 7.03 4.50
N PRO A 53 21.42 7.05 3.26
CA PRO A 53 21.42 5.90 2.36
C PRO A 53 22.19 4.68 2.90
N GLU A 54 23.25 4.89 3.68
CA GLU A 54 24.02 3.77 4.27
C GLU A 54 23.26 3.05 5.38
N GLU A 55 22.47 3.79 6.17
CA GLU A 55 21.63 3.21 7.22
C GLU A 55 20.44 2.46 6.61
N CYS A 56 19.80 3.04 5.59
CA CYS A 56 18.73 2.37 4.83
C CYS A 56 19.21 1.05 4.19
N TYR A 57 20.43 1.02 3.64
CA TYR A 57 21.01 -0.20 3.06
C TYR A 57 21.22 -1.29 4.11
N ARG A 58 21.65 -0.93 5.33
CA ARG A 58 21.84 -1.89 6.42
C ARG A 58 20.51 -2.47 6.93
N ILE A 59 19.45 -1.67 6.97
CA ILE A 59 18.14 -2.07 7.53
C ILE A 59 17.32 -2.88 6.53
N CYS A 60 17.17 -2.38 5.30
CA CYS A 60 16.25 -2.95 4.32
C CYS A 60 16.92 -3.34 2.99
N GLY A 61 18.24 -3.25 2.87
CA GLY A 61 18.96 -3.61 1.64
C GLY A 61 18.75 -2.63 0.47
N ASN A 62 18.09 -1.50 0.71
CA ASN A 62 17.77 -0.49 -0.32
C ASN A 62 18.34 0.88 0.07
N ARG A 63 19.14 1.48 -0.82
CA ARG A 63 19.72 2.82 -0.63
C ARG A 63 18.67 3.94 -0.80
N HIS A 64 17.56 3.66 -1.47
CA HIS A 64 16.51 4.65 -1.76
C HIS A 64 15.48 4.81 -0.63
N GLY A 65 15.55 3.98 0.42
CA GLY A 65 14.67 4.04 1.59
C GLY A 65 13.84 2.78 1.79
N CYS A 66 13.24 2.66 2.98
CA CYS A 66 12.48 1.48 3.42
C CYS A 66 10.96 1.67 3.33
N SER A 67 10.47 2.43 2.35
CA SER A 67 9.05 2.80 2.22
C SER A 67 8.12 1.60 2.04
N ASP A 68 8.58 0.52 1.39
CA ASP A 68 7.78 -0.71 1.16
C ASP A 68 7.45 -1.45 2.47
N LEU A 69 8.22 -1.19 3.53
CA LEU A 69 7.99 -1.75 4.86
C LEU A 69 7.01 -0.94 5.71
N ALA A 70 6.68 0.29 5.30
CA ALA A 70 5.88 1.21 6.10
C ALA A 70 4.49 0.64 6.46
N TYR A 71 3.79 0.12 5.46
CA TYR A 71 2.44 -0.42 5.63
C TYR A 71 2.43 -1.77 6.37
N PRO A 72 3.26 -2.77 6.01
CA PRO A 72 3.35 -4.02 6.76
C PRO A 72 3.71 -3.82 8.25
N ARG A 73 4.68 -2.95 8.56
CA ARG A 73 5.09 -2.67 9.94
C ARG A 73 3.96 -2.04 10.76
N LEU A 74 3.21 -1.12 10.16
CA LEU A 74 2.07 -0.49 10.83
C LEU A 74 0.94 -1.50 11.09
N VAL A 75 0.63 -2.36 10.13
CA VAL A 75 -0.43 -3.37 10.28
C VAL A 75 -0.06 -4.37 11.37
N MET A 76 1.17 -4.90 11.37
CA MET A 76 1.62 -5.85 12.40
C MET A 76 1.72 -5.22 13.80
N GLY A 77 1.98 -3.92 13.89
CA GLY A 77 2.12 -3.23 15.17
C GLY A 77 0.81 -2.76 15.81
N VAL A 78 -0.23 -2.50 15.02
CA VAL A 78 -1.48 -1.86 15.50
C VAL A 78 -2.70 -2.80 15.42
N MET A 79 -2.71 -3.77 14.51
CA MET A 79 -3.90 -4.61 14.28
C MET A 79 -4.05 -5.70 15.35
N PRO A 80 -5.25 -5.89 15.96
CA PRO A 80 -5.49 -6.98 16.90
C PRO A 80 -5.47 -8.34 16.20
N ASN A 81 -5.08 -9.38 16.96
CA ASN A 81 -4.80 -10.74 16.46
C ASN A 81 -5.92 -11.38 15.60
N GLY A 82 -7.18 -10.98 15.78
CA GLY A 82 -8.32 -11.51 15.02
C GLY A 82 -8.30 -11.14 13.54
N GLU A 83 -8.03 -9.86 13.24
CA GLU A 83 -8.02 -9.30 11.88
C GLU A 83 -6.67 -9.51 11.19
N LEU A 84 -5.58 -9.62 11.98
CA LEU A 84 -4.24 -9.89 11.47
C LEU A 84 -4.16 -11.21 10.70
N ARG A 85 -4.93 -12.22 11.12
CA ARG A 85 -5.02 -13.51 10.43
C ARG A 85 -5.59 -13.37 9.01
N ILE A 86 -6.55 -12.47 8.82
CA ILE A 86 -7.15 -12.22 7.50
C ILE A 86 -6.12 -11.53 6.61
N PHE A 87 -5.42 -10.53 7.15
CA PHE A 87 -4.36 -9.83 6.45
C PHE A 87 -3.22 -10.76 6.03
N HIS A 88 -2.74 -11.62 6.94
CA HIS A 88 -1.69 -12.59 6.65
C HIS A 88 -2.08 -13.59 5.56
N ARG A 89 -3.37 -13.90 5.41
CA ARG A 89 -3.88 -14.78 4.35
C ARG A 89 -4.01 -14.07 3.00
N ALA A 90 -4.18 -12.76 3.00
CA ALA A 90 -4.27 -11.94 1.79
C ALA A 90 -2.88 -11.56 1.23
N LEU A 91 -1.82 -11.77 2.00
CA LEU A 91 -0.46 -11.37 1.64
C LEU A 91 0.20 -12.40 0.71
N PRO A 92 0.87 -11.97 -0.39
CA PRO A 92 1.60 -12.89 -1.24
C PRO A 92 2.78 -13.52 -0.46
N PRO A 93 3.15 -14.78 -0.74
CA PRO A 93 4.19 -15.50 -0.01
C PRO A 93 5.55 -14.80 -0.06
N SER A 94 5.79 -13.96 -1.07
CA SER A 94 6.99 -13.13 -1.21
C SER A 94 7.14 -12.05 -0.13
N LEU A 95 6.05 -11.60 0.50
CA LEU A 95 6.10 -10.64 1.61
C LEU A 95 6.15 -11.32 2.99
N LEU A 96 5.88 -12.63 3.06
CA LEU A 96 6.05 -13.45 4.27
C LEU A 96 7.52 -13.78 4.55
N LEU A 97 8.35 -13.72 3.52
CA LEU A 97 9.79 -14.00 3.54
C LEU A 97 10.65 -12.76 3.80
N LEU A 98 10.06 -11.57 3.86
CA LEU A 98 10.83 -10.40 4.31
C LEU A 98 11.16 -10.61 5.79
N PRO A 99 12.45 -10.51 6.17
CA PRO A 99 12.86 -10.72 7.53
C PRO A 99 12.18 -9.64 8.37
N LEU A 100 11.26 -10.05 9.24
CA LEU A 100 10.79 -9.20 10.32
C LEU A 100 11.87 -9.12 11.38
#